data_AF-A0A7W0Q8F9-F1
#
_entry.id   AF-A0A7W0Q8F9-F1
#
_cell.length_a   1.000
_cell.length_b   1.000
_cell.length_c   1.000
_cell.angle_alpha   90.00
_cell.angle_beta   90.00
_cell.angle_gamma   90.00
#
_symmetry.space_group_name_H-M   'P 1'
#
loop_
_entity.id
_entity.type
_entity.pdbx_description
1 polymer ?
#
loop_
_entity_poly.entity_id
_entity_poly.type
_entity_poly.pdbx_seq_one_letter_code
_entity_poly.pdbx_strand_id
1 'polypeptide(L)'
;MKLICLSSITLLGTLLGAACGGGDDGIDSDEEARRAYLGLDTSIEKSLTLGFAGFNSATSANIAPQTTTGILAGTLVITGQVDQGSSTNKGLRLKVGMTDYSDGAIVVEGDNVEVDISYDTNVDVALQPALTLNLKNFPGGTLDGTLIGDYVMEGDVDGTATLNLSFAGMTMDGGNGLVLRVPGSTTVTGTATTGDGTYEVNLTL
;
A
#
# COMPACT_ATOMS: atom_id res chain seq x y z
N MET A 1 -56.35 21.74 61.72
CA MET A 1 -57.33 21.46 60.65
C MET A 1 -56.67 20.47 59.71
N LYS A 2 -57.24 19.25 59.61
CA LYS A 2 -56.75 18.14 58.77
C LYS A 2 -56.74 18.56 57.29
N LEU A 3 -55.68 18.23 56.57
CA LEU A 3 -55.77 17.85 55.16
C LEU A 3 -54.91 16.59 54.94
N ILE A 4 -55.52 15.62 54.28
CA ILE A 4 -55.03 14.29 53.88
C ILE A 4 -54.75 14.35 52.37
N CYS A 5 -54.01 13.34 51.85
CA CYS A 5 -53.77 13.00 50.43
C CYS A 5 -52.63 13.79 49.76
N LEU A 6 -51.74 13.20 48.95
CA LEU A 6 -51.85 11.99 48.14
C LEU A 6 -50.44 11.42 47.87
N SER A 7 -50.32 10.10 47.92
CA SER A 7 -49.12 9.32 47.60
C SER A 7 -48.95 9.12 46.10
N SER A 8 -47.66 9.06 45.68
CA SER A 8 -47.10 8.59 44.39
C SER A 8 -46.79 9.69 43.37
N ILE A 9 -45.50 10.00 43.19
CA ILE A 9 -44.82 10.02 41.89
C ILE A 9 -43.29 9.95 42.09
N THR A 10 -42.75 9.08 41.24
CA THR A 10 -41.41 8.65 40.87
C THR A 10 -40.26 9.68 40.95
N LEU A 11 -39.05 9.10 41.08
CA LEU A 11 -37.77 9.51 40.47
C LEU A 11 -36.68 9.86 41.50
N LEU A 12 -35.87 8.87 41.86
CA LEU A 12 -34.65 9.06 42.63
C LEU A 12 -33.46 8.40 41.93
N GLY A 13 -32.44 9.22 41.65
CA GLY A 13 -31.04 8.83 41.53
C GLY A 13 -30.62 8.34 40.14
N THR A 14 -29.59 8.87 39.50
CA THR A 14 -28.50 9.75 39.96
C THR A 14 -27.84 10.37 38.72
N LEU A 15 -27.76 11.71 38.70
CA LEU A 15 -26.75 12.41 37.92
C LEU A 15 -25.38 12.11 38.55
N LEU A 16 -24.54 11.34 37.84
CA LEU A 16 -23.10 11.55 37.90
C LEU A 16 -22.69 12.15 36.57
N GLY A 17 -22.49 13.47 36.58
CA GLY A 17 -21.61 14.10 35.62
C GLY A 17 -20.17 13.75 35.99
N ALA A 18 -19.47 13.12 35.06
CA ALA A 18 -18.04 13.29 34.90
C ALA A 18 -17.85 13.87 33.49
N ALA A 19 -17.62 15.19 33.46
CA ALA A 19 -17.04 15.86 32.32
C ALA A 19 -15.52 15.57 32.29
N CYS A 20 -14.99 15.45 31.07
CA CYS A 20 -13.59 15.72 30.68
C CYS A 20 -12.50 14.68 31.06
N GLY A 21 -11.77 14.17 30.05
CA GLY A 21 -10.37 13.75 30.22
C GLY A 21 -9.82 12.68 29.26
N GLY A 22 -9.32 13.09 28.10
CA GLY A 22 -8.37 12.35 27.23
C GLY A 22 -9.02 11.81 25.95
N GLY A 23 -8.89 12.41 24.76
CA GLY A 23 -7.78 13.19 24.24
C GLY A 23 -7.06 12.36 23.18
N ASP A 24 -7.77 12.01 22.11
CA ASP A 24 -7.20 11.91 20.77
C ASP A 24 -8.38 12.11 19.82
N ASP A 25 -8.40 13.22 19.07
CA ASP A 25 -9.17 13.31 17.82
C ASP A 25 -8.45 12.44 16.77
N GLY A 26 -8.07 11.23 17.18
CA GLY A 26 -7.33 10.25 16.42
C GLY A 26 -8.27 9.70 15.37
N ILE A 27 -7.78 9.70 14.14
CA ILE A 27 -8.42 8.98 13.05
C ILE A 27 -8.57 7.51 13.50
N ASP A 28 -9.69 6.87 13.17
CA ASP A 28 -9.83 5.43 13.46
C ASP A 28 -8.67 4.67 12.80
N SER A 29 -8.07 3.71 13.50
CA SER A 29 -6.96 2.89 13.00
C SER A 29 -7.23 2.28 11.61
N ASP A 30 -8.48 1.90 11.31
CA ASP A 30 -8.86 1.41 9.97
C ASP A 30 -8.83 2.52 8.90
N GLU A 31 -9.20 3.75 9.27
CA GLU A 31 -9.12 4.92 8.40
C GLU A 31 -7.68 5.40 8.21
N GLU A 32 -6.82 5.28 9.24
CA GLU A 32 -5.37 5.49 9.11
C GLU A 32 -4.75 4.48 8.13
N ALA A 33 -5.08 3.19 8.26
CA ALA A 33 -4.64 2.13 7.35
C ALA A 33 -5.10 2.40 5.90
N ARG A 34 -6.33 2.92 5.73
CA ARG A 34 -6.83 3.32 4.40
C ARG A 34 -6.06 4.50 3.81
N ARG A 35 -5.77 5.54 4.59
CA ARG A 35 -5.00 6.72 4.14
C ARG A 35 -3.57 6.35 3.78
N ALA A 36 -2.92 5.54 4.62
CA ALA A 36 -1.62 4.95 4.36
C ALA A 36 -1.59 4.19 3.03
N TYR A 37 -2.62 3.39 2.77
CA TYR A 37 -2.73 2.66 1.50
C TYR A 37 -2.91 3.58 0.30
N LEU A 38 -3.77 4.60 0.40
CA LEU A 38 -4.05 5.51 -0.72
C LEU A 38 -2.81 6.23 -1.23
N GLY A 39 -1.86 6.59 -0.36
CA GLY A 39 -0.60 7.19 -0.79
C GLY A 39 0.34 6.20 -1.48
N LEU A 40 0.20 4.92 -1.19
CA LEU A 40 0.99 3.85 -1.81
C LEU A 40 0.39 3.32 -3.11
N ASP A 41 -0.88 3.58 -3.41
CA ASP A 41 -1.58 3.04 -4.59
C ASP A 41 -0.80 3.30 -5.90
N THR A 42 -0.48 4.57 -6.17
CA THR A 42 0.31 4.94 -7.36
C THR A 42 1.72 4.34 -7.34
N SER A 43 2.30 4.16 -6.16
CA SER A 43 3.62 3.54 -6.00
C SER A 43 3.65 2.06 -6.38
N ILE A 44 2.53 1.33 -6.21
CA ILE A 44 2.39 -0.08 -6.59
C ILE A 44 2.44 -0.20 -8.12
N GLU A 45 1.71 0.66 -8.84
CA GLU A 45 1.75 0.68 -10.30
C GLU A 45 3.15 1.03 -10.84
N LYS A 46 3.82 2.02 -10.25
CA LYS A 46 5.19 2.39 -10.58
C LYS A 46 6.16 1.24 -10.31
N SER A 47 6.02 0.54 -9.18
CA SER A 47 6.85 -0.61 -8.82
C SER A 47 6.71 -1.75 -9.83
N LEU A 48 5.50 -2.07 -10.27
CA LEU A 48 5.26 -3.08 -11.31
C LEU A 48 5.89 -2.65 -12.65
N THR A 49 5.71 -1.37 -13.02
CA THR A 49 6.27 -0.83 -14.26
C THR A 49 7.80 -0.87 -14.27
N LEU A 50 8.45 -0.47 -13.19
CA LEU A 50 9.90 -0.56 -13.02
C LEU A 50 10.37 -2.01 -12.97
N GLY A 51 9.60 -2.92 -12.37
CA GLY A 51 9.89 -4.35 -12.38
C GLY A 51 9.97 -4.93 -13.80
N PHE A 52 9.01 -4.57 -14.67
CA PHE A 52 9.03 -4.97 -16.08
C PHE A 52 10.15 -4.26 -16.87
N ALA A 53 10.46 -3.00 -16.58
CA ALA A 53 11.61 -2.32 -17.18
C ALA A 53 12.93 -3.01 -16.81
N GLY A 54 13.06 -3.43 -15.54
CA GLY A 54 14.18 -4.21 -15.04
C GLY A 54 14.28 -5.57 -15.72
N PHE A 55 13.16 -6.28 -15.86
CA PHE A 55 13.08 -7.55 -16.60
C PHE A 55 13.53 -7.41 -18.05
N ASN A 56 13.01 -6.41 -18.77
CA ASN A 56 13.29 -6.21 -20.19
C ASN A 56 14.73 -5.72 -20.46
N SER A 57 15.38 -5.07 -19.49
CA SER A 57 16.77 -4.61 -19.58
C SER A 57 17.79 -5.61 -19.01
N ALA A 58 17.33 -6.68 -18.35
CA ALA A 58 18.20 -7.63 -17.70
C ALA A 58 19.03 -8.44 -18.72
N THR A 59 20.35 -8.29 -18.63
CA THR A 59 21.32 -9.11 -19.38
C THR A 59 21.94 -10.22 -18.52
N SER A 60 21.59 -10.25 -17.22
CA SER A 60 22.09 -11.22 -16.24
C SER A 60 21.01 -11.56 -15.22
N ALA A 61 21.32 -12.48 -14.28
CA ALA A 61 20.43 -12.79 -13.17
C ALA A 61 20.11 -11.58 -12.29
N ASN A 62 21.03 -10.61 -12.21
CA ASN A 62 20.82 -9.38 -11.46
C ASN A 62 20.23 -8.32 -12.39
N ILE A 63 19.18 -7.67 -11.90
CA ILE A 63 18.54 -6.52 -12.55
C ILE A 63 19.27 -5.27 -12.10
N ALA A 64 19.68 -4.43 -13.04
CA ALA A 64 20.22 -3.11 -12.72
C ALA A 64 19.13 -2.26 -12.04
N PRO A 65 19.47 -1.45 -11.02
CA PRO A 65 18.49 -0.63 -10.32
C PRO A 65 17.64 0.20 -11.28
N GLN A 66 16.32 0.09 -11.14
CA GLN A 66 15.35 0.89 -11.86
C GLN A 66 14.80 1.92 -10.90
N THR A 67 14.79 3.19 -11.30
CA THR A 67 14.46 4.30 -10.38
C THR A 67 13.45 5.24 -11.01
N THR A 68 12.54 5.74 -10.18
CA THR A 68 11.66 6.87 -10.49
C THR A 68 11.61 7.81 -9.29
N THR A 69 11.14 9.04 -9.50
CA THR A 69 10.79 9.96 -8.43
C THR A 69 9.30 9.84 -8.07
N GLY A 70 8.96 10.26 -6.85
CA GLY A 70 7.58 10.65 -6.54
C GLY A 70 7.17 11.89 -7.35
N ILE A 71 5.88 12.16 -7.41
CA ILE A 71 5.33 13.36 -8.06
C ILE A 71 5.75 14.61 -7.29
N LEU A 72 5.70 14.56 -5.95
CA LEU A 72 6.10 15.68 -5.10
C LEU A 72 7.58 15.57 -4.70
N ALA A 73 8.00 14.41 -4.18
CA ALA A 73 9.32 14.25 -3.58
C ALA A 73 9.82 12.80 -3.57
N GLY A 74 11.11 12.66 -3.22
CA GLY A 74 11.75 11.39 -2.96
C GLY A 74 11.91 10.47 -4.16
N THR A 75 12.32 9.24 -3.87
CA THR A 75 12.68 8.23 -4.88
C THR A 75 12.11 6.86 -4.56
N LEU A 76 11.75 6.14 -5.61
CA LEU A 76 11.38 4.73 -5.58
C LEU A 76 12.35 3.97 -6.47
N VAL A 77 13.01 2.97 -5.89
CA VAL A 77 14.02 2.13 -6.53
C VAL A 77 13.58 0.67 -6.51
N ILE A 78 13.56 0.03 -7.67
CA ILE A 78 13.40 -1.42 -7.79
C ILE A 78 14.75 -2.05 -8.09
N THR A 79 15.18 -2.97 -7.23
CA THR A 79 16.34 -3.83 -7.45
C THR A 79 15.95 -5.29 -7.37
N GLY A 80 16.86 -6.20 -7.71
CA GLY A 80 16.64 -7.63 -7.46
C GLY A 80 17.13 -8.52 -8.60
N GLN A 81 16.46 -9.65 -8.77
CA GLN A 81 16.91 -10.71 -9.64
C GLN A 81 15.78 -11.28 -10.50
N VAL A 82 16.17 -11.81 -11.66
CA VAL A 82 15.31 -12.58 -12.57
C VAL A 82 15.94 -13.93 -12.87
N ASP A 83 15.09 -14.97 -12.90
CA ASP A 83 15.50 -16.31 -13.31
C ASP A 83 16.14 -16.31 -14.70
N GLN A 84 17.20 -17.10 -14.87
CA GLN A 84 17.91 -17.20 -16.15
C GLN A 84 17.46 -18.43 -16.95
N GLY A 85 17.75 -18.42 -18.25
CA GLY A 85 17.48 -19.52 -19.17
C GLY A 85 16.44 -19.17 -20.25
N SER A 86 16.26 -20.05 -21.23
CA SER A 86 15.43 -19.80 -22.42
C SER A 86 13.92 -19.97 -22.20
N SER A 87 13.49 -20.36 -20.99
CA SER A 87 12.07 -20.58 -20.66
C SER A 87 11.23 -19.31 -20.80
N THR A 88 10.00 -19.43 -21.28
CA THR A 88 8.96 -18.39 -21.24
C THR A 88 8.26 -18.29 -19.87
N ASN A 89 8.74 -19.05 -18.89
CA ASN A 89 8.39 -18.92 -17.48
C ASN A 89 9.57 -18.34 -16.71
N LYS A 90 9.34 -17.27 -15.95
CA LYS A 90 10.37 -16.51 -15.24
C LYS A 90 9.86 -16.04 -13.88
N GLY A 91 10.59 -16.35 -12.82
CA GLY A 91 10.44 -15.69 -11.53
C GLY A 91 11.29 -14.43 -11.45
N LEU A 92 10.73 -13.36 -10.87
CA LEU A 92 11.40 -12.13 -10.51
C LEU A 92 11.31 -12.00 -8.99
N ARG A 93 12.46 -11.74 -8.36
CA ARG A 93 12.58 -11.53 -6.90
C ARG A 93 13.11 -10.12 -6.72
N LEU A 94 12.19 -9.18 -6.55
CA LEU A 94 12.47 -7.75 -6.54
C LEU A 94 12.35 -7.18 -5.13
N LYS A 95 13.01 -6.04 -4.92
CA LYS A 95 13.02 -5.28 -3.68
C LYS A 95 12.61 -3.85 -3.96
N VAL A 96 11.71 -3.33 -3.13
CA VAL A 96 11.19 -1.96 -3.22
C VAL A 96 11.90 -1.06 -2.22
N GLY A 97 12.82 -0.24 -2.72
CA GLY A 97 13.48 0.83 -1.98
C GLY A 97 12.68 2.12 -2.11
N MET A 98 12.37 2.79 -0.99
CA MET A 98 11.86 4.16 -1.00
C MET A 98 12.69 5.03 -0.07
N THR A 99 12.88 6.27 -0.48
CA THR A 99 13.53 7.31 0.35
C THR A 99 12.79 8.62 0.14
N ASP A 100 12.20 9.16 1.22
CA ASP A 100 11.36 10.35 1.27
C ASP A 100 10.26 10.35 0.19
N TYR A 101 9.79 9.17 -0.24
CA TYR A 101 8.93 9.05 -1.42
C TYR A 101 7.56 9.65 -1.13
N SER A 102 7.13 10.61 -1.95
CA SER A 102 5.77 11.15 -1.86
C SER A 102 5.24 11.54 -3.24
N ASP A 103 4.02 11.11 -3.53
CA ASP A 103 3.25 11.57 -4.68
C ASP A 103 2.43 12.85 -4.41
N GLY A 104 2.55 13.39 -3.19
CA GLY A 104 1.84 14.59 -2.73
C GLY A 104 0.62 14.27 -1.88
N ALA A 105 -0.08 15.32 -1.46
CA ALA A 105 -1.25 15.24 -0.60
C ALA A 105 -2.32 14.33 -1.20
N ILE A 106 -2.88 13.47 -0.34
CA ILE A 106 -4.03 12.62 -0.68
C ILE A 106 -5.27 13.37 -0.23
N VAL A 107 -6.23 13.55 -1.14
CA VAL A 107 -7.55 14.08 -0.78
C VAL A 107 -8.43 12.93 -0.32
N VAL A 108 -8.80 12.95 0.95
CA VAL A 108 -9.77 12.01 1.50
C VAL A 108 -11.18 12.48 1.13
N GLU A 109 -11.86 11.72 0.26
CA GLU A 109 -13.24 12.01 -0.12
C GLU A 109 -14.15 12.08 1.12
N GLY A 110 -14.88 13.19 1.26
CA GLY A 110 -15.79 13.44 2.39
C GLY A 110 -15.34 14.59 3.28
N ASP A 111 -14.03 14.74 3.52
CA ASP A 111 -13.51 15.66 4.53
C ASP A 111 -12.80 16.89 3.94
N ASN A 112 -12.46 16.89 2.65
CA ASN A 112 -11.58 17.91 2.01
C ASN A 112 -10.28 18.11 2.80
N VAL A 113 -9.83 17.07 3.48
CA VAL A 113 -8.56 17.05 4.20
C VAL A 113 -7.52 16.53 3.23
N GLU A 114 -6.51 17.37 3.01
CA GLU A 114 -5.25 16.98 2.38
C GLU A 114 -4.40 16.31 3.46
N VAL A 115 -3.97 15.08 3.18
CA VAL A 115 -3.09 14.31 4.06
C VAL A 115 -1.76 14.15 3.36
N ASP A 116 -0.72 14.76 3.90
CA ASP A 116 0.64 14.65 3.41
C ASP A 116 1.34 13.47 4.08
N ILE A 117 1.75 12.49 3.27
CA ILE A 117 2.49 11.31 3.72
C ILE A 117 3.71 11.13 2.81
N SER A 118 4.84 10.85 3.45
CA SER A 118 6.06 10.38 2.81
C SER A 118 6.38 8.97 3.29
N TYR A 119 7.02 8.20 2.41
CA TYR A 119 7.27 6.78 2.61
C TYR A 119 8.75 6.48 2.47
N ASP A 120 9.26 5.77 3.47
CA ASP A 120 10.59 5.19 3.50
C ASP A 120 10.51 3.67 3.58
N THR A 121 11.54 3.00 3.06
CA THR A 121 11.77 1.59 3.36
C THR A 121 13.15 1.40 3.97
N ASN A 122 13.40 0.20 4.49
CA ASN A 122 14.65 -0.08 5.18
C ASN A 122 15.86 0.19 4.26
N VAL A 123 16.90 0.81 4.82
CA VAL A 123 18.17 1.05 4.12
C VAL A 123 18.89 -0.25 3.74
N ASP A 124 18.65 -1.33 4.48
CA ASP A 124 19.08 -2.68 4.12
C ASP A 124 18.12 -3.30 3.09
N VAL A 125 18.61 -3.47 1.86
CA VAL A 125 17.89 -4.07 0.73
C VAL A 125 17.33 -5.46 1.04
N ALA A 126 17.96 -6.23 1.94
CA ALA A 126 17.44 -7.55 2.33
C ALA A 126 16.10 -7.44 3.08
N LEU A 127 15.93 -6.36 3.85
CA LEU A 127 14.76 -6.08 4.68
C LEU A 127 13.71 -5.22 3.96
N GLN A 128 14.02 -4.70 2.76
CA GLN A 128 13.05 -3.98 1.95
C GLN A 128 11.86 -4.86 1.53
N PRO A 129 10.67 -4.26 1.32
CA PRO A 129 9.50 -4.94 0.80
C PRO A 129 9.83 -5.80 -0.43
N ALA A 130 9.38 -7.05 -0.38
CA ALA A 130 9.64 -8.05 -1.39
C ALA A 130 8.51 -8.02 -2.43
N LEU A 131 8.85 -7.62 -3.66
CA LEU A 131 7.99 -7.74 -4.82
C LEU A 131 8.38 -9.00 -5.59
N THR A 132 7.63 -10.08 -5.41
CA THR A 132 7.88 -11.35 -6.10
C THR A 132 6.88 -11.51 -7.23
N LEU A 133 7.37 -11.63 -8.48
CA LEU A 133 6.53 -11.81 -9.66
C LEU A 133 6.87 -13.11 -10.37
N ASN A 134 5.88 -13.74 -10.97
CA ASN A 134 5.99 -14.95 -11.76
C ASN A 134 5.32 -14.69 -13.10
N LEU A 135 6.13 -14.66 -14.15
CA LEU A 135 5.67 -14.60 -15.52
C LEU A 135 5.53 -16.02 -16.03
N LYS A 136 4.37 -16.37 -16.59
CA LYS A 136 4.13 -17.67 -17.21
C LYS A 136 3.72 -17.47 -18.66
N ASN A 137 4.33 -18.23 -19.56
CA ASN A 137 4.03 -18.21 -21.00
C ASN A 137 4.08 -16.81 -21.64
N PHE A 138 5.01 -15.94 -21.21
CA PHE A 138 5.18 -14.63 -21.84
C PHE A 138 5.68 -14.80 -23.30
N PRO A 139 5.41 -13.85 -24.22
CA PRO A 139 4.83 -12.53 -23.98
C PRO A 139 3.30 -12.51 -23.79
N GLY A 140 2.53 -13.51 -24.22
CA GLY A 140 1.06 -13.53 -24.15
C GLY A 140 0.49 -14.49 -23.11
N GLY A 141 0.90 -14.35 -21.85
CA GLY A 141 0.56 -15.30 -20.78
C GLY A 141 0.07 -14.60 -19.52
N THR A 142 0.39 -15.16 -18.35
CA THR A 142 -0.10 -14.66 -17.06
C THR A 142 1.03 -14.09 -16.21
N LEU A 143 0.65 -13.14 -15.36
CA LEU A 143 1.45 -12.55 -14.30
C LEU A 143 0.79 -12.94 -12.98
N ASP A 144 1.55 -13.57 -12.07
CA ASP A 144 1.14 -13.81 -10.69
C ASP A 144 2.20 -13.26 -9.75
N GLY A 145 1.85 -12.70 -8.59
CA GLY A 145 2.88 -12.19 -7.70
C GLY A 145 2.39 -11.79 -6.32
N THR A 146 3.31 -11.29 -5.51
CA THR A 146 3.04 -10.72 -4.18
C THR A 146 3.92 -9.49 -3.93
N LEU A 147 3.40 -8.55 -3.15
CA LEU A 147 4.16 -7.45 -2.55
C LEU A 147 3.95 -7.52 -1.04
N ILE A 148 5.02 -7.85 -0.32
CA ILE A 148 4.96 -8.03 1.13
C ILE A 148 6.10 -7.26 1.78
N GLY A 149 5.77 -6.43 2.76
CA GLY A 149 6.76 -5.80 3.64
C GLY A 149 6.30 -4.47 4.21
N ASP A 150 7.24 -3.85 4.91
CA ASP A 150 6.99 -2.70 5.76
C ASP A 150 7.41 -1.39 5.08
N TYR A 151 6.58 -0.38 5.23
CA TYR A 151 6.78 0.98 4.78
C TYR A 151 6.70 1.89 6.00
N VAL A 152 7.77 2.64 6.25
CA VAL A 152 7.79 3.65 7.31
C VAL A 152 7.13 4.90 6.74
N MET A 153 6.16 5.43 7.49
CA MET A 153 5.40 6.61 7.11
C MET A 153 5.81 7.79 7.99
N GLU A 154 5.95 8.94 7.37
CA GLU A 154 6.16 10.22 8.05
C GLU A 154 5.25 11.29 7.44
N GLY A 155 4.77 12.22 8.27
CA GLY A 155 3.89 13.32 7.84
C GLY A 155 2.68 13.45 8.76
N ASP A 156 1.50 13.67 8.16
CA ASP A 156 0.22 13.74 8.87
C ASP A 156 -0.25 12.38 9.40
N VAL A 157 0.27 11.30 8.82
CA VAL A 157 0.16 9.93 9.33
C VAL A 157 1.57 9.38 9.49
N ASP A 158 1.92 8.95 10.69
CA ASP A 158 3.22 8.39 11.00
C ASP A 158 3.12 6.91 11.43
N GLY A 159 4.27 6.24 11.48
CA GLY A 159 4.37 4.85 11.93
C GLY A 159 4.77 3.90 10.81
N THR A 160 4.20 2.69 10.81
CA THR A 160 4.59 1.65 9.86
C THR A 160 3.36 1.01 9.25
N ALA A 161 3.26 1.08 7.93
CA ALA A 161 2.28 0.35 7.14
C ALA A 161 2.89 -0.96 6.64
N THR A 162 2.26 -2.08 6.97
CA THR A 162 2.62 -3.40 6.45
C THR A 162 1.71 -3.74 5.30
N LEU A 163 2.27 -3.95 4.10
CA LEU A 163 1.52 -4.45 2.96
C LEU A 163 1.65 -5.96 2.85
N ASN A 164 0.53 -6.62 2.55
CA ASN A 164 0.49 -8.02 2.12
C ASN A 164 -0.48 -8.14 0.95
N LEU A 165 0.04 -7.91 -0.25
CA LEU A 165 -0.72 -7.85 -1.49
C LEU A 165 -0.37 -9.02 -2.40
N SER A 166 -1.35 -9.45 -3.17
CA SER A 166 -1.26 -10.43 -4.24
C SER A 166 -1.66 -9.79 -5.57
N PHE A 167 -0.92 -10.16 -6.62
CA PHE A 167 -1.15 -9.71 -7.99
C PHE A 167 -1.57 -10.88 -8.87
N ALA A 168 -2.56 -10.66 -9.73
CA ALA A 168 -2.88 -11.55 -10.83
C ALA A 168 -3.20 -10.74 -12.07
N GLY A 169 -2.68 -11.11 -13.24
CA GLY A 169 -2.95 -10.38 -14.47
C GLY A 169 -2.41 -11.06 -15.72
N MET A 170 -2.40 -10.31 -16.82
CA MET A 170 -1.98 -10.81 -18.13
C MET A 170 -0.75 -10.06 -18.64
N THR A 171 0.07 -10.75 -19.43
CA THR A 171 1.17 -10.14 -20.18
C THR A 171 0.82 -10.03 -21.66
N MET A 172 1.44 -9.08 -22.35
CA MET A 172 1.41 -8.95 -23.80
C MET A 172 2.80 -8.71 -24.40
N ASP A 173 2.89 -8.90 -25.72
CA ASP A 173 4.06 -8.52 -26.49
C ASP A 173 4.09 -7.00 -26.65
N GLY A 174 5.17 -6.39 -26.18
CA GLY A 174 5.44 -4.96 -26.36
C GLY A 174 6.12 -4.64 -27.69
N GLY A 175 6.43 -5.65 -28.50
CA GLY A 175 7.27 -5.53 -29.69
C GLY A 175 8.75 -5.43 -29.34
N ASN A 176 9.61 -5.62 -30.33
CA ASN A 176 11.08 -5.60 -30.17
C ASN A 176 11.62 -6.54 -29.07
N GLY A 177 10.90 -7.64 -28.78
CA GLY A 177 11.26 -8.60 -27.74
C GLY A 177 10.90 -8.16 -26.31
N LEU A 178 10.15 -7.07 -26.15
CA LEU A 178 9.70 -6.58 -24.85
C LEU A 178 8.46 -7.34 -24.38
N VAL A 179 8.41 -7.58 -23.07
CA VAL A 179 7.21 -8.09 -22.39
C VAL A 179 6.59 -6.94 -21.61
N LEU A 180 5.28 -6.75 -21.74
CA LEU A 180 4.52 -5.74 -21.01
C LEU A 180 3.35 -6.38 -20.27
N ARG A 181 2.76 -5.66 -19.33
CA ARG A 181 1.45 -5.99 -18.76
C ARG A 181 0.36 -5.58 -19.75
N VAL A 182 -0.74 -6.34 -19.81
CA VAL A 182 -1.96 -5.85 -20.46
C VAL A 182 -2.58 -4.77 -19.57
N PRO A 183 -2.79 -3.54 -20.06
CA PRO A 183 -3.43 -2.48 -19.26
C PRO A 183 -4.82 -2.90 -18.77
N GLY A 184 -5.15 -2.57 -17.52
CA GLY A 184 -6.44 -2.92 -16.91
C GLY A 184 -6.64 -4.41 -16.61
N SER A 185 -5.59 -5.23 -16.71
CA SER A 185 -5.67 -6.68 -16.45
C SER A 185 -5.13 -7.11 -15.09
N THR A 186 -4.39 -6.24 -14.39
CA THR A 186 -3.72 -6.63 -13.15
C THR A 186 -4.65 -6.35 -11.97
N THR A 187 -5.19 -7.40 -11.37
CA THR A 187 -5.90 -7.28 -10.09
C THR A 187 -4.90 -7.30 -8.95
N VAL A 188 -5.10 -6.39 -8.01
CA VAL A 188 -4.35 -6.30 -6.75
C VAL A 188 -5.33 -6.58 -5.62
N THR A 189 -5.03 -7.57 -4.80
CA THR A 189 -5.86 -7.94 -3.65
C THR A 189 -5.01 -8.20 -2.43
N GLY A 190 -5.49 -7.90 -1.23
CA GLY A 190 -4.77 -8.18 0.00
C GLY A 190 -5.08 -7.17 1.09
N THR A 191 -4.10 -6.93 1.97
CA THR A 191 -4.30 -6.06 3.14
C THR A 191 -3.18 -5.04 3.27
N ALA A 192 -3.55 -3.87 3.80
CA ALA A 192 -2.65 -2.88 4.35
C ALA A 192 -2.97 -2.74 5.85
N THR A 193 -1.96 -2.92 6.70
CA THR A 193 -2.13 -2.87 8.16
C THR A 193 -1.27 -1.76 8.73
N THR A 194 -1.86 -0.90 9.57
CA THR A 194 -1.18 0.17 10.29
C THR A 194 -1.66 0.15 11.74
N GLY A 195 -0.75 0.00 12.70
CA GLY A 195 -1.12 -0.15 14.11
C GLY A 195 -2.07 -1.34 14.32
N ASP A 196 -3.25 -1.08 14.89
CA ASP A 196 -4.31 -2.08 15.09
C ASP A 196 -5.29 -2.15 13.91
N GLY A 197 -5.20 -1.24 12.94
CA GLY A 197 -6.14 -1.09 11.83
C GLY A 197 -5.75 -1.91 10.61
N THR A 198 -6.75 -2.40 9.88
CA THR A 198 -6.55 -3.17 8.65
C THR A 198 -7.50 -2.73 7.55
N TYR A 199 -6.91 -2.37 6.40
CA TYR A 199 -7.64 -2.03 5.20
C TYR A 199 -7.55 -3.14 4.15
N GLU A 200 -8.70 -3.60 3.68
CA GLU A 200 -8.82 -4.57 2.58
C GLU A 200 -8.62 -3.87 1.24
N VAL A 201 -7.61 -4.32 0.51
CA VAL A 201 -7.23 -3.79 -0.80
C VAL A 201 -7.86 -4.66 -1.88
N ASN A 202 -8.59 -4.03 -2.79
CA ASN A 202 -9.06 -4.67 -4.01
C ASN A 202 -9.17 -3.63 -5.13
N LEU A 203 -8.25 -3.68 -6.09
CA LEU A 203 -8.26 -2.77 -7.24
C LEU A 203 -7.78 -3.46 -8.52
N THR A 204 -7.95 -2.77 -9.64
CA THR A 204 -7.51 -3.22 -10.96
C THR A 204 -6.67 -2.13 -11.64
N LEU A 205 -5.47 -2.51 -12.09
CA LEU A 205 -4.50 -1.70 -12.82
C LEU A 205 -4.39 -2.14 -14.29
#